data_AF-A0A957VR93-F1
#
_entry.id   AF-A0A957VR93-F1
#
_cell.length_a   1.000
_cell.length_b   1.000
_cell.length_c   1.000
_cell.angle_alpha   90.00
_cell.angle_beta   90.00
_cell.angle_gamma   90.00
#
_symmetry.space_group_name_H-M   'P 1'
#
loop_
_entity.id
_entity.type
_entity.pdbx_description
1 polymer ?
#
loop_
_entity_poly.entity_id
_entity_poly.type
_entity_poly.pdbx_seq_one_letter_code
_entity_poly.pdbx_strand_id
1 'polypeptide(L)'
;MHVVTAYPDGLFSWVDLSTTDTAGAKAFYSGLFGWESVDIPIGPDMAYTMLQIDGKNVAGLGPMQDDMQAAGMPPVWTSYVNHSDADAIAGRVTEAGGQVVMPPMDVFDSGRMALFADPTGAVFGVWQPRNHIGAQLVNMPNTLIWNELQTRGLDAAKAFYNAVFGWENSTDPSGYVVFANDGRMQA
;
A
#
# COMPACT_ATOMS: atom_id res chain seq x y z
N MET A 1 -15.83 -11.35 13.40
CA MET A 1 -14.65 -10.54 13.03
C MET A 1 -13.49 -11.49 12.83
N HIS A 2 -12.94 -11.57 11.62
CA HIS A 2 -11.74 -12.35 11.34
C HIS A 2 -10.53 -11.41 11.42
N VAL A 3 -9.54 -11.77 12.24
CA VAL A 3 -8.30 -11.01 12.37
C VAL A 3 -7.26 -11.64 11.45
N VAL A 4 -6.73 -10.85 10.52
CA VAL A 4 -5.67 -11.29 9.62
C VAL A 4 -4.36 -11.38 10.39
N THR A 5 -3.63 -12.48 10.22
CA THR A 5 -2.34 -12.74 10.91
C THR A 5 -1.16 -12.83 9.95
N ALA A 6 -1.40 -12.97 8.65
CA ALA A 6 -0.38 -12.99 7.60
C ALA A 6 -1.03 -12.75 6.23
N TYR A 7 -0.24 -12.25 5.28
CA TYR A 7 -0.61 -12.12 3.87
C TYR A 7 0.30 -13.03 3.02
N PRO A 8 -0.26 -13.77 2.05
CA PRO A 8 0.49 -14.37 0.97
C PRO A 8 1.24 -13.31 0.13
N ASP A 9 2.31 -13.75 -0.53
CA ASP A 9 3.00 -12.92 -1.52
C ASP A 9 2.06 -12.52 -2.65
N GLY A 10 2.23 -11.29 -3.14
CA GLY A 10 1.43 -10.73 -4.21
C GLY A 10 0.02 -10.30 -3.81
N LEU A 11 -0.33 -10.16 -2.53
CA LEU A 11 -1.61 -9.56 -2.10
C LEU A 11 -1.42 -8.18 -1.49
N PHE A 12 -2.38 -7.27 -1.66
CA PHE A 12 -2.39 -6.04 -0.87
C PHE A 12 -2.52 -6.35 0.62
N SER A 13 -1.64 -5.76 1.42
CA SER A 13 -1.59 -5.96 2.88
C SER A 13 -1.73 -4.68 3.68
N TRP A 14 -1.41 -3.53 3.10
CA TRP A 14 -1.39 -2.28 3.83
C TRP A 14 -1.73 -1.09 2.96
N VAL A 15 -2.26 -0.06 3.60
CA VAL A 15 -2.47 1.27 3.04
C VAL A 15 -2.05 2.31 4.05
N ASP A 16 -1.38 3.37 3.61
CA ASP A 16 -1.10 4.52 4.46
C ASP A 16 -1.27 5.87 3.76
N LEU A 17 -1.58 6.88 4.57
CA LEU A 17 -1.69 8.26 4.14
C LEU A 17 -0.41 9.00 4.49
N SER A 18 0.22 9.61 3.49
CA SER A 18 1.18 10.69 3.70
C SER A 18 0.48 12.03 3.56
N THR A 19 0.55 12.89 4.57
CA THR A 19 -0.12 14.22 4.57
C THR A 19 0.72 15.31 5.23
N THR A 20 0.44 16.57 4.90
CA THR A 20 1.03 17.75 5.56
C THR A 20 0.31 18.13 6.86
N ASP A 21 -0.90 17.59 7.09
CA ASP A 21 -1.70 17.83 8.30
C ASP A 21 -2.15 16.51 8.93
N THR A 22 -1.26 15.90 9.72
CA THR A 22 -1.56 14.62 10.39
C THR A 22 -2.62 14.79 11.47
N ALA A 23 -2.67 15.93 12.17
CA ALA A 23 -3.67 16.19 13.20
C ALA A 23 -5.08 16.29 12.59
N GLY A 24 -5.23 17.04 11.50
CA GLY A 24 -6.48 17.14 10.75
C GLY A 24 -6.92 15.80 10.17
N ALA A 25 -5.99 15.02 9.61
CA ALA A 25 -6.28 13.68 9.10
C ALA A 25 -6.78 12.74 10.22
N LYS A 26 -6.14 12.73 11.40
CA LYS A 26 -6.60 11.94 12.56
C LYS A 26 -8.03 12.31 12.94
N ALA A 27 -8.32 13.60 13.08
CA ALA A 27 -9.66 14.07 13.44
C ALA A 27 -10.70 13.68 12.39
N PHE A 28 -10.38 13.85 11.10
CA PHE A 28 -11.26 13.53 9.99
C PHE A 28 -11.60 12.03 9.95
N TYR A 29 -10.58 11.16 9.92
CA TYR A 29 -10.79 9.71 9.79
C TYR A 29 -11.34 9.08 11.07
N SER A 30 -11.04 9.63 12.25
CA SER A 30 -11.71 9.24 13.48
C SER A 30 -13.21 9.55 13.42
N GLY A 31 -13.59 10.74 12.94
CA GLY A 31 -15.00 11.11 12.76
C GLY A 31 -15.75 10.30 11.70
N LEU A 32 -15.07 9.94 10.60
CA LEU A 32 -15.67 9.22 9.49
C LEU A 32 -15.78 7.70 9.73
N PHE A 33 -14.72 7.10 10.27
CA PHE A 33 -14.57 5.64 10.36
C PHE A 33 -14.54 5.12 11.81
N GLY A 34 -14.48 6.01 12.80
CA GLY A 34 -14.32 5.63 14.20
C GLY A 34 -12.91 5.13 14.52
N TRP A 35 -11.91 5.46 13.70
CA TRP A 35 -10.54 4.99 13.91
C TRP A 35 -9.89 5.64 15.14
N GLU A 36 -9.20 4.80 15.91
CA GLU A 36 -8.29 5.17 16.98
C GLU A 36 -6.89 5.46 16.39
N SER A 37 -6.09 6.29 17.05
CA SER A 37 -4.75 6.65 16.59
C SER A 37 -3.72 6.28 17.66
N VAL A 38 -2.71 5.51 17.25
CA VAL A 38 -1.57 5.13 18.11
C VAL A 38 -0.29 5.63 17.46
N ASP A 39 0.34 6.61 18.08
CA ASP A 39 1.58 7.22 17.56
C ASP A 39 2.80 6.37 17.92
N ILE A 40 3.56 5.99 16.89
CA ILE A 40 4.85 5.30 16.99
C ILE A 40 5.93 6.31 16.63
N PRO A 41 6.80 6.72 17.56
CA PRO A 41 7.93 7.59 17.25
C PRO A 41 8.85 6.96 16.21
N ILE A 42 9.11 7.69 15.12
CA ILE A 42 10.06 7.31 14.05
C ILE A 42 11.23 8.28 13.94
N GLY A 43 11.31 9.24 14.86
CA GLY A 43 12.35 10.24 15.00
C GLY A 43 12.05 11.16 16.18
N PRO A 44 12.90 12.17 16.45
CA PRO A 44 12.70 13.10 17.56
C PRO A 44 11.36 13.85 17.50
N ASP A 45 10.96 14.27 16.30
CA ASP A 45 9.80 15.14 16.08
C ASP A 45 8.81 14.53 15.06
N MET A 46 8.94 13.23 14.77
CA MET A 46 8.11 12.54 13.78
C MET A 46 7.53 11.25 14.35
N ALA A 47 6.26 11.01 14.07
CA ALA A 47 5.57 9.78 14.41
C ALA A 47 4.87 9.19 13.18
N TYR A 48 4.90 7.87 13.08
CA TYR A 48 3.98 7.11 12.25
C TYR A 48 2.78 6.71 13.09
N THR A 49 1.58 7.10 12.67
CA THR A 49 0.34 6.77 13.36
C THR A 49 -0.20 5.44 12.84
N MET A 50 -0.35 4.46 13.72
CA MET A 50 -1.19 3.30 13.45
C MET A 50 -2.65 3.67 13.68
N LEU A 51 -3.47 3.54 12.64
CA LEU A 51 -4.91 3.73 12.72
C LEU A 51 -5.55 2.38 13.04
N GLN A 52 -6.44 2.36 14.04
CA GLN A 52 -6.94 1.13 14.64
C GLN A 52 -8.46 1.11 14.81
N ILE A 53 -9.02 -0.11 14.81
CA ILE A 53 -10.37 -0.41 15.32
C ILE A 53 -10.18 -1.51 16.37
N ASP A 54 -10.70 -1.30 17.59
CA ASP A 54 -10.59 -2.25 18.71
C ASP A 54 -9.14 -2.76 18.93
N GLY A 55 -8.18 -1.83 18.86
CA GLY A 55 -6.75 -2.13 18.98
C GLY A 55 -6.20 -3.07 17.89
N LYS A 56 -6.79 -3.08 16.69
CA LYS A 56 -6.30 -3.80 15.50
C LYS A 56 -5.98 -2.82 14.39
N ASN A 57 -4.81 -2.95 13.81
CA ASN A 57 -4.33 -2.06 12.75
C ASN A 57 -5.21 -2.18 11.49
N VAL A 58 -5.58 -1.04 10.90
CA VAL A 58 -6.38 -0.99 9.66
C VAL A 58 -5.75 -0.13 8.58
N ALA A 59 -4.95 0.86 8.96
CA ALA A 59 -4.22 1.73 8.04
C ALA A 59 -3.09 2.47 8.78
N GLY A 60 -2.21 3.11 8.01
CA GLY A 60 -1.17 3.99 8.51
C GLY A 60 -1.42 5.46 8.18
N LEU A 61 -0.77 6.34 8.92
CA LEU A 61 -0.75 7.77 8.66
C LEU A 61 0.60 8.35 9.08
N GLY A 62 1.25 9.08 8.18
CA GLY A 62 2.53 9.73 8.44
C GLY A 62 2.60 11.13 7.86
N PRO A 63 3.55 11.95 8.34
CA PRO A 63 3.88 13.20 7.69
C PRO A 63 4.48 12.95 6.31
N MET A 64 4.19 13.82 5.34
CA MET A 64 4.93 13.84 4.07
C MET A 64 6.39 14.20 4.33
N GLN A 65 7.30 13.54 3.61
CA GLN A 65 8.72 13.89 3.65
C GLN A 65 8.96 15.27 3.01
N ASP A 66 10.00 15.96 3.45
CA ASP A 66 10.31 17.34 3.03
C ASP A 66 10.53 17.46 1.51
N ASP A 67 11.12 16.45 0.88
CA ASP A 67 11.34 16.38 -0.56
C ASP A 67 10.03 16.25 -1.34
N MET A 68 9.09 15.44 -0.88
CA MET A 68 7.74 15.34 -1.44
C MET A 68 6.99 16.67 -1.35
N GLN A 69 7.10 17.36 -0.21
CA GLN A 69 6.49 18.67 -0.01
C GLN A 69 7.13 19.73 -0.91
N ALA A 70 8.47 19.74 -1.01
CA ALA A 70 9.21 20.65 -1.87
C ALA A 70 8.91 20.43 -3.36
N ALA A 71 8.63 19.18 -3.75
CA ALA A 71 8.17 18.82 -5.09
C ALA A 71 6.70 19.20 -5.34
N GLY A 72 5.98 19.75 -4.35
CA GLY A 72 4.59 20.16 -4.46
C GLY A 72 3.62 18.98 -4.58
N MET A 73 4.01 17.79 -4.10
CA MET A 73 3.12 16.63 -4.12
C MET A 73 1.93 16.86 -3.16
N PRO A 74 0.71 16.49 -3.57
CA PRO A 74 -0.44 16.52 -2.66
C PRO A 74 -0.36 15.36 -1.65
N PRO A 75 -1.11 15.43 -0.53
CA PRO A 75 -1.35 14.28 0.32
C PRO A 75 -1.87 13.07 -0.48
N VAL A 76 -1.38 11.88 -0.16
CA VAL A 76 -1.62 10.68 -0.97
C VAL A 76 -1.77 9.43 -0.12
N TRP A 77 -2.76 8.60 -0.45
CA TRP A 77 -2.88 7.24 0.03
C TRP A 77 -2.04 6.30 -0.86
N THR A 78 -1.20 5.47 -0.25
CA THR A 78 -0.38 4.48 -0.96
C THR A 78 -0.80 3.08 -0.56
N SER A 79 -0.97 2.19 -1.55
CA SER A 79 -1.25 0.77 -1.34
C SER A 79 0.01 -0.07 -1.45
N TYR A 80 0.16 -1.05 -0.55
CA TYR A 80 1.34 -1.92 -0.48
C TYR A 80 0.99 -3.38 -0.74
N VAL A 81 1.67 -3.97 -1.73
CA VAL A 81 1.62 -5.41 -2.02
C VAL A 81 2.61 -6.15 -1.12
N ASN A 82 2.14 -7.15 -0.40
CA ASN A 82 2.95 -8.03 0.42
C ASN A 82 3.88 -8.88 -0.46
N HIS A 83 5.16 -8.98 -0.12
CA HIS A 83 6.07 -9.93 -0.74
C HIS A 83 7.22 -10.31 0.19
N SER A 84 7.64 -11.56 0.19
CA SER A 84 8.71 -12.08 1.05
C SER A 84 10.10 -11.54 0.73
N ASP A 85 10.28 -10.93 -0.44
CA ASP A 85 11.55 -10.38 -0.93
C ASP A 85 11.29 -9.07 -1.72
N ALA A 86 11.54 -7.92 -1.08
CA ALA A 86 11.35 -6.60 -1.69
C ALA A 86 12.43 -6.28 -2.75
N ASP A 87 13.65 -6.80 -2.58
CA ASP A 87 14.77 -6.56 -3.50
C ASP A 87 14.56 -7.32 -4.83
N ALA A 88 14.03 -8.54 -4.77
CA ALA A 88 13.62 -9.29 -5.96
C ALA A 88 12.51 -8.56 -6.74
N ILE A 89 11.53 -7.96 -6.05
CA ILE A 89 10.48 -7.19 -6.74
C ILE A 89 11.05 -5.92 -7.38
N ALA A 90 11.97 -5.21 -6.74
CA ALA A 90 12.63 -4.05 -7.35
C ALA A 90 13.34 -4.41 -8.68
N GLY A 91 13.99 -5.58 -8.72
CA GLY A 91 14.54 -6.15 -9.95
C GLY A 91 13.48 -6.36 -11.03
N ARG A 92 12.40 -7.09 -10.71
CA ARG A 92 11.30 -7.36 -11.66
C ARG A 92 10.62 -6.10 -12.16
N VAL A 93 10.42 -5.10 -11.30
CA VAL A 93 9.84 -3.80 -11.69
C VAL A 93 10.70 -3.14 -12.75
N THR A 94 12.01 -3.11 -12.56
CA THR A 94 12.96 -2.52 -13.51
C THR A 94 12.96 -3.27 -14.83
N GLU A 95 12.97 -4.61 -14.79
CA GLU A 95 12.92 -5.48 -15.98
C GLU A 95 11.60 -5.34 -16.75
N ALA A 96 10.49 -5.13 -16.05
CA ALA A 96 9.16 -4.94 -16.64
C ALA A 96 8.89 -3.49 -17.12
N GLY A 97 9.89 -2.60 -17.07
CA GLY A 97 9.80 -1.23 -17.56
C GLY A 97 9.15 -0.23 -16.59
N GLY A 98 9.00 -0.60 -15.32
CA GLY A 98 8.62 0.32 -14.24
C GLY A 98 9.82 1.10 -13.70
N GLN A 99 9.55 1.99 -12.75
CA GLN A 99 10.54 2.84 -12.11
C GLN A 99 10.63 2.55 -10.61
N VAL A 100 11.86 2.50 -10.10
CA VAL A 100 12.12 2.54 -8.66
C VAL A 100 12.04 4.00 -8.20
N VAL A 101 10.99 4.33 -7.44
CA VAL A 101 10.78 5.66 -6.85
C VAL A 101 11.56 5.76 -5.54
N MET A 102 11.45 4.73 -4.71
CA MET A 102 12.24 4.57 -3.49
C MET A 102 12.78 3.14 -3.44
N PRO A 103 14.11 2.96 -3.37
CA PRO A 103 14.71 1.62 -3.32
C PRO A 103 14.33 0.89 -2.02
N PRO A 104 14.39 -0.45 -2.01
CA PRO A 104 14.09 -1.23 -0.82
C PRO A 104 14.93 -0.80 0.40
N MET A 105 14.24 -0.51 1.51
CA MET A 105 14.85 -0.09 2.75
C MET A 105 14.13 -0.68 3.97
N ASP A 106 14.89 -0.90 5.04
CA ASP A 106 14.36 -1.42 6.30
C ASP A 106 13.60 -0.33 7.07
N VAL A 107 12.43 -0.70 7.59
CA VAL A 107 11.61 0.14 8.48
C VAL A 107 11.73 -0.45 9.88
N PHE A 108 12.86 -0.14 10.52
CA PHE A 108 13.24 -0.70 11.82
C PHE A 108 13.03 -2.24 11.83
N ASP A 109 12.40 -2.77 12.87
CA ASP A 109 12.03 -4.19 12.99
C ASP A 109 10.63 -4.50 12.43
N SER A 110 9.91 -3.50 11.91
CA SER A 110 8.54 -3.67 11.39
C SER A 110 8.53 -4.47 10.09
N GLY A 111 9.47 -4.18 9.19
CA GLY A 111 9.56 -4.82 7.88
C GLY A 111 10.54 -4.10 6.95
N ARG A 112 10.42 -4.36 5.66
CA ARG A 112 11.17 -3.69 4.59
C ARG A 112 10.18 -3.20 3.53
N MET A 113 10.37 -2.00 3.02
CA MET A 113 9.48 -1.39 2.03
C MET A 113 10.22 -0.86 0.82
N ALA A 114 9.51 -0.71 -0.29
CA ALA A 114 9.96 -0.01 -1.48
C ALA A 114 8.76 0.69 -2.14
N LEU A 115 9.02 1.76 -2.91
CA LEU A 115 8.00 2.43 -3.73
C LEU A 115 8.40 2.38 -5.19
N PHE A 116 7.42 2.09 -6.03
CA PHE A 116 7.60 1.91 -7.47
C PHE A 116 6.55 2.70 -8.24
N ALA A 117 6.83 3.01 -9.50
CA ALA A 117 5.83 3.43 -10.46
C ALA A 117 5.74 2.40 -11.59
N ASP A 118 4.51 2.03 -11.97
CA ASP A 118 4.28 1.21 -13.15
C ASP A 118 4.55 2.01 -14.45
N PRO A 119 4.60 1.36 -15.64
CA PRO A 119 4.86 2.05 -16.91
C PRO A 119 3.82 3.11 -17.29
N THR A 120 2.67 3.13 -16.60
CA THR A 120 1.61 4.12 -16.79
C THR A 120 1.67 5.28 -15.79
N GLY A 121 2.64 5.23 -14.87
CA GLY A 121 2.91 6.26 -13.86
C GLY A 121 2.18 6.07 -12.53
N ALA A 122 1.45 4.96 -12.34
CA ALA A 122 0.78 4.72 -11.07
C ALA A 122 1.79 4.25 -10.02
N VAL A 123 1.78 4.92 -8.85
CA VAL A 123 2.69 4.62 -7.75
C VAL A 123 2.06 3.60 -6.80
N PHE A 124 2.84 2.60 -6.40
CA PHE A 124 2.47 1.60 -5.41
C PHE A 124 3.68 1.20 -4.56
N GLY A 125 3.42 0.60 -3.41
CA GLY A 125 4.44 0.07 -2.53
C GLY A 125 4.53 -1.45 -2.54
N VAL A 126 5.68 -1.97 -2.12
CA VAL A 126 5.82 -3.36 -1.68
C VAL A 126 6.20 -3.36 -0.22
N TRP A 127 5.62 -4.29 0.53
CA TRP A 127 5.89 -4.51 1.93
C TRP A 127 6.37 -5.94 2.15
N GLN A 128 7.55 -6.09 2.75
CA GLN A 128 8.09 -7.34 3.22
C GLN A 128 7.94 -7.41 4.75
N PRO A 129 7.00 -8.22 5.26
CA PRO A 129 6.62 -8.18 6.66
C PRO A 129 7.70 -8.76 7.58
N ARG A 130 7.90 -8.12 8.74
CA ARG A 130 8.57 -8.69 9.92
C ARG A 130 7.59 -8.62 11.10
N ASN A 131 7.77 -7.68 12.02
CA ASN A 131 6.87 -7.50 13.16
C ASN A 131 5.53 -6.84 12.79
N HIS A 132 5.43 -6.21 11.62
CA HIS A 132 4.20 -5.65 11.09
C HIS A 132 3.76 -6.39 9.82
N ILE A 133 2.61 -7.05 9.89
CA ILE A 133 2.06 -7.86 8.79
C ILE A 133 1.17 -7.04 7.82
N GLY A 134 0.94 -5.77 8.10
CA GLY A 134 -0.09 -4.96 7.44
C GLY A 134 -1.40 -4.88 8.26
N ALA A 135 -2.53 -4.80 7.57
CA ALA A 135 -3.85 -4.62 8.16
C ALA A 135 -4.31 -5.91 8.83
N GLN A 136 -4.89 -5.75 10.00
CA GLN A 136 -5.41 -6.85 10.81
C GLN A 136 -6.92 -7.02 10.63
N LEU A 137 -7.62 -5.99 10.14
CA LEU A 137 -9.04 -6.04 9.77
C LEU A 137 -9.22 -5.46 8.36
N VAL A 138 -9.94 -6.21 7.52
CA VAL A 138 -10.27 -5.86 6.12
C VAL A 138 -11.65 -6.44 5.78
N ASN A 139 -12.27 -5.96 4.69
CA ASN A 139 -13.55 -6.46 4.17
C ASN A 139 -14.73 -6.37 5.16
N MET A 140 -14.68 -5.39 6.04
CA MET A 140 -15.78 -5.03 6.95
C MET A 140 -16.01 -3.51 6.91
N PRO A 141 -17.15 -3.02 7.41
CA PRO A 141 -17.38 -1.58 7.53
C PRO A 141 -16.18 -0.86 8.16
N ASN A 142 -15.82 0.30 7.61
CA ASN A 142 -14.73 1.15 8.08
C ASN A 142 -13.32 0.55 7.95
N THR A 143 -13.14 -0.46 7.08
CA THR A 143 -11.83 -1.05 6.78
C THR A 143 -11.57 -1.06 5.28
N LEU A 144 -10.32 -1.28 4.87
CA LEU A 144 -9.97 -1.49 3.46
C LEU A 144 -10.75 -2.68 2.88
N ILE A 145 -11.35 -2.46 1.70
CA ILE A 145 -12.14 -3.48 0.99
C ILE A 145 -11.77 -3.62 -0.49
N TRP A 146 -11.13 -2.60 -1.06
CA TRP A 146 -10.81 -2.56 -2.48
C TRP A 146 -9.62 -1.63 -2.78
N ASN A 147 -8.71 -2.11 -3.62
CA ASN A 147 -7.62 -1.39 -4.25
C ASN A 147 -7.89 -1.34 -5.75
N GLU A 148 -7.90 -0.13 -6.32
CA GLU A 148 -8.22 0.06 -7.73
C GLU A 148 -7.13 0.86 -8.42
N LEU A 149 -6.68 0.35 -9.56
CA LEU A 149 -5.82 1.09 -10.48
C LEU A 149 -6.68 1.79 -11.54
N GLN A 150 -6.63 3.12 -11.55
CA GLN A 150 -7.16 3.93 -12.63
C GLN A 150 -6.03 4.30 -13.60
N THR A 151 -6.04 3.69 -14.79
CA THR A 151 -4.98 3.90 -15.79
C THR A 151 -5.53 4.09 -17.20
N ARG A 152 -4.79 4.84 -18.02
CA ARG A 152 -5.07 4.99 -19.46
C ARG A 152 -4.37 3.91 -20.31
N GLY A 153 -3.47 3.13 -19.72
CA GLY A 153 -2.63 2.15 -20.41
C GLY A 153 -2.91 0.72 -19.93
N LEU A 154 -4.15 0.24 -20.08
CA LEU A 154 -4.58 -1.05 -19.53
C LEU A 154 -3.68 -2.22 -19.96
N ASP A 155 -3.30 -2.31 -21.24
CA ASP A 155 -2.48 -3.44 -21.72
C ASP A 155 -1.05 -3.40 -21.14
N ALA A 156 -0.48 -2.21 -21.00
CA ALA A 156 0.83 -2.04 -20.36
C ALA A 156 0.78 -2.40 -18.87
N ALA A 157 -0.27 -1.98 -18.16
CA ALA A 157 -0.50 -2.34 -16.77
C ALA A 157 -0.67 -3.87 -16.62
N LYS A 158 -1.52 -4.50 -17.44
CA LYS A 158 -1.74 -5.96 -17.42
C LYS A 158 -0.43 -6.74 -17.57
N ALA A 159 0.38 -6.39 -18.57
CA ALA A 159 1.67 -7.03 -18.81
C ALA A 159 2.64 -6.82 -17.64
N PHE A 160 2.67 -5.60 -17.09
CA PHE A 160 3.54 -5.24 -15.96
C PHE A 160 3.19 -6.03 -14.69
N TYR A 161 1.95 -6.00 -14.22
CA TYR A 161 1.57 -6.68 -12.97
C TYR A 161 1.66 -8.20 -13.09
N ASN A 162 1.45 -8.76 -14.29
CA ASN A 162 1.73 -10.17 -14.54
C ASN A 162 3.23 -10.48 -14.42
N ALA A 163 4.10 -9.69 -15.03
CA ALA A 163 5.55 -9.92 -14.96
C ALA A 163 6.13 -9.74 -13.55
N VAL A 164 5.62 -8.77 -12.78
CA VAL A 164 6.14 -8.45 -11.44
C VAL A 164 5.63 -9.41 -10.37
N PHE A 165 4.32 -9.68 -10.35
CA PHE A 165 3.65 -10.42 -9.28
C PHE A 165 3.04 -11.76 -9.72
N GLY A 166 3.09 -12.10 -10.99
CA GLY A 166 2.42 -13.29 -11.52
C GLY A 166 0.90 -13.13 -11.61
N TRP A 167 0.36 -11.91 -11.47
CA TRP A 167 -1.09 -11.70 -11.47
C TRP A 167 -1.71 -12.07 -12.82
N GLU A 168 -2.73 -12.90 -12.74
CA GLU A 168 -3.65 -13.15 -13.85
C GLU A 168 -4.65 -12.00 -13.93
N ASN A 169 -5.25 -11.80 -15.09
CA ASN A 169 -6.33 -10.82 -15.25
C ASN A 169 -7.46 -11.37 -16.10
N SER A 170 -8.66 -10.89 -15.81
CA SER A 170 -9.86 -11.11 -16.63
C SER A 170 -10.51 -9.77 -16.92
N THR A 171 -11.21 -9.67 -18.06
CA THR A 171 -11.93 -8.47 -18.46
C THR A 171 -13.41 -8.81 -18.57
N ASP A 172 -14.25 -8.04 -17.87
CA ASP A 172 -15.69 -8.23 -17.93
C ASP A 172 -16.31 -7.57 -19.17
N PRO A 173 -17.61 -7.78 -19.45
CA PRO A 173 -18.27 -7.17 -20.61
C PRO A 173 -18.32 -5.63 -20.61
N SER A 174 -18.10 -4.98 -19.47
CA SER A 174 -18.01 -3.52 -19.37
C SER A 174 -16.61 -2.99 -19.72
N GLY A 175 -15.63 -3.88 -19.86
CA GLY A 175 -14.22 -3.52 -20.05
C GLY A 175 -13.47 -3.36 -18.72
N TYR A 176 -14.10 -3.66 -17.58
CA TYR A 176 -13.44 -3.62 -16.27
C TYR A 176 -12.49 -4.81 -16.13
N VAL A 177 -11.28 -4.54 -15.64
CA VAL A 177 -10.21 -5.53 -15.51
C VAL A 177 -10.05 -5.90 -14.05
N VAL A 178 -10.16 -7.20 -13.76
CA VAL A 178 -9.91 -7.75 -12.43
C VAL A 178 -8.62 -8.52 -12.45
N PHE A 179 -7.70 -8.18 -11.54
CA PHE A 179 -6.48 -8.95 -11.29
C PHE A 179 -6.72 -10.02 -10.22
N ALA A 180 -6.03 -11.15 -10.35
CA ALA A 180 -6.05 -12.24 -9.39
C ALA A 180 -4.66 -12.87 -9.22
N ASN A 181 -4.39 -13.42 -8.04
CA ASN A 181 -3.22 -14.26 -7.76
C ASN A 181 -3.71 -15.60 -7.21
N ASP A 182 -3.32 -16.71 -7.86
CA ASP A 182 -3.78 -18.06 -7.53
C ASP A 182 -5.31 -18.16 -7.34
N GLY A 183 -6.07 -17.54 -8.24
CA GLY A 183 -7.53 -17.50 -8.20
C GLY A 183 -8.15 -16.58 -7.14
N ARG A 184 -7.33 -15.91 -6.31
CA ARG A 184 -7.78 -14.89 -5.36
C ARG A 184 -7.67 -13.51 -5.98
N MET A 185 -8.78 -12.79 -6.02
CA MET A 185 -8.85 -11.43 -6.53
C MET A 185 -7.94 -10.48 -5.75
N GLN A 186 -7.26 -9.59 -6.46
CA GLN A 186 -6.52 -8.45 -5.92
C GLN A 186 -7.51 -7.34 -5.61
N ALA A 187 -8.05 -7.41 -4.40
CA ALA A 187 -8.91 -6.41 -3.79
C ALA A 187 -8.15 -5.73 -2.66
#